data_AF-A0A946BXR2-F1
#
_entry.id   AF-A0A946BXR2-F1
#
_cell.length_a   1.000
_cell.length_b   1.000
_cell.length_c   1.000
_cell.angle_alpha   90.00
_cell.angle_beta   90.00
_cell.angle_gamma   90.00
#
_symmetry.space_group_name_H-M   'P 1'
#
loop_
_entity.id
_entity.type
_entity.pdbx_description
1 polymer ?
#
loop_
_entity_poly.entity_id
_entity_poly.type
_entity_poly.pdbx_seq_one_letter_code
_entity_poly.pdbx_strand_id
1 'polypeptide(L)'
;MRKKAISRDCRLGNAETSTHSALGIALLLACSLLAQTAAAFEASIERDALGVPHIYGETDADMAFGLAYAQAEDGWEILEETLPYYRGQAARFFGRDAAATDYLVQWLGFWEVIASDYDTLLKPE
;
A
#
# COMPACT_ATOMS: atom_id res chain seq x y z
N MET A 1 -26.32 -1.64 -8.54
CA MET A 1 -25.16 -0.89 -8.02
C MET A 1 -24.80 -1.47 -6.67
N ARG A 2 -23.52 -1.79 -6.46
CA ARG A 2 -23.00 -2.31 -5.18
C ARG A 2 -22.12 -1.22 -4.58
N LYS A 3 -22.49 -0.75 -3.38
CA LYS A 3 -21.72 0.23 -2.62
C LYS A 3 -20.91 -0.50 -1.56
N LYS A 4 -19.60 -0.28 -1.53
CA LYS A 4 -18.68 -0.87 -0.55
C LYS A 4 -17.98 0.27 0.18
N ALA A 5 -18.12 0.33 1.50
CA ALA A 5 -17.30 1.18 2.34
C ALA A 5 -16.01 0.43 2.67
N ILE A 6 -14.88 1.09 2.50
CA ILE A 6 -13.55 0.56 2.79
C ILE A 6 -12.87 1.49 3.80
N SER A 7 -12.74 1.01 5.03
CA SER A 7 -11.90 1.63 6.03
C SER A 7 -10.71 0.70 6.30
N ARG A 8 -9.53 1.28 6.47
CA ARG A 8 -8.40 0.52 6.99
C ARG A 8 -8.54 0.39 8.51
N ASP A 9 -9.42 -0.51 8.94
CA ASP A 9 -9.48 -0.95 10.33
C ASP A 9 -8.14 -1.63 10.67
N CYS A 10 -7.37 -1.04 11.58
CA CYS A 10 -6.25 -1.74 12.21
C CYS A 10 -6.79 -2.84 13.16
N ARG A 11 -7.43 -3.88 12.62
CA ARG A 11 -7.77 -5.08 13.39
C ARG A 11 -6.52 -5.89 13.57
N LEU A 12 -5.83 -5.66 14.68
CA LEU A 12 -4.90 -6.61 15.26
C LEU A 12 -5.62 -7.96 15.35
N GLY A 13 -5.16 -8.93 14.57
CA GLY A 13 -5.58 -10.31 14.73
C GLY A 13 -5.32 -10.73 16.17
N ASN A 14 -6.31 -11.36 16.80
CA ASN A 14 -6.23 -11.86 18.16
C ASN A 14 -5.02 -12.80 18.28
N ALA A 15 -3.91 -12.30 18.81
CA ALA A 15 -2.77 -13.13 19.17
C ALA A 15 -3.16 -13.91 20.43
N GLU A 16 -3.41 -15.21 20.28
CA GLU A 16 -3.63 -16.11 21.40
C GLU A 16 -2.41 -16.09 22.32
N THR A 17 -2.65 -15.75 23.59
CA THR A 17 -1.65 -15.48 24.61
C THR A 17 -1.27 -16.77 25.33
N SER A 18 0.01 -17.17 25.26
CA SER A 18 0.62 -18.05 26.25
C SER A 18 1.52 -17.23 27.15
N THR A 19 1.23 -17.29 28.44
CA THR A 19 1.75 -16.49 29.55
C THR A 19 3.27 -16.59 29.72
N HIS A 20 3.95 -15.47 30.04
CA HIS A 20 4.69 -15.22 31.29
C HIS A 20 5.54 -13.92 31.21
N SER A 21 5.62 -13.22 32.35
CA SER A 21 6.51 -12.08 32.69
C SER A 21 6.10 -10.67 32.23
N ALA A 22 6.18 -9.72 33.19
CA ALA A 22 5.77 -8.31 33.13
C ALA A 22 6.32 -7.51 31.93
N LEU A 23 7.34 -8.02 31.25
CA LEU A 23 7.85 -7.50 29.97
C LEU A 23 6.79 -7.55 28.86
N GLY A 24 5.93 -8.57 28.85
CA GLY A 24 4.88 -8.74 27.85
C GLY A 24 3.76 -7.71 27.96
N ILE A 25 3.44 -7.26 29.18
CA ILE A 25 2.41 -6.24 29.41
C ILE A 25 2.93 -4.85 28.99
N ALA A 26 4.20 -4.55 29.27
CA ALA A 26 4.84 -3.30 28.82
C ALA A 26 4.94 -3.23 27.29
N LEU A 27 5.24 -4.37 26.63
CA LEU A 27 5.27 -4.47 25.17
C LEU A 27 3.88 -4.33 24.54
N LEU A 28 2.84 -4.88 25.18
CA LEU A 28 1.44 -4.70 24.76
C LEU A 28 0.94 -3.26 24.93
N LEU A 29 1.30 -2.58 26.03
CA LEU A 29 0.91 -1.19 26.29
C LEU A 29 1.64 -0.19 25.37
N ALA A 30 2.90 -0.48 25.02
CA ALA A 30 3.62 0.30 24.00
C ALA A 30 3.00 0.08 22.60
N CYS A 31 2.61 -1.16 22.28
CA CYS A 31 1.99 -1.50 21.00
C CYS A 31 0.61 -0.83 20.82
N SER A 32 -0.22 -0.78 21.87
CA SER A 32 -1.52 -0.10 21.80
C SER A 32 -1.39 1.42 21.66
N LEU A 33 -0.35 2.04 22.21
CA LEU A 33 -0.09 3.48 22.05
C LEU A 33 0.46 3.83 20.65
N LEU A 34 1.28 2.95 20.05
CA LEU A 34 1.79 3.09 18.68
C LEU A 34 0.72 2.79 17.61
N ALA A 35 -0.25 1.91 17.91
CA ALA A 35 -1.34 1.58 16.97
C ALA A 35 -2.31 2.75 16.76
N GLN A 36 -2.44 3.65 17.74
CA GLN A 36 -3.41 4.75 17.70
C GLN A 36 -3.00 5.91 16.76
N THR A 37 -1.73 5.96 16.31
CA THR A 37 -1.21 7.04 15.44
C THR A 37 -1.18 6.67 13.96
N ALA A 38 -1.62 5.48 13.57
CA ALA A 38 -1.78 5.16 12.15
C ALA A 38 -3.03 5.89 11.63
N ALA A 39 -2.84 6.85 10.73
CA ALA A 39 -3.96 7.51 10.05
C ALA A 39 -4.82 6.45 9.37
N ALA A 40 -6.09 6.37 9.78
CA ALA A 40 -7.07 5.53 9.12
C ALA A 40 -7.53 6.25 7.85
N PHE A 41 -7.39 5.60 6.70
CA PHE A 41 -7.96 6.07 5.44
C PHE A 41 -9.35 5.46 5.26
N GLU A 42 -10.29 6.27 4.80
CA GLU A 42 -11.69 5.87 4.62
C GLU A 42 -12.22 6.31 3.25
N ALA A 43 -12.63 5.34 2.43
CA ALA A 43 -13.22 5.61 1.13
C ALA A 43 -14.48 4.78 0.90
N SER A 44 -15.35 5.26 0.02
CA SER A 44 -16.52 4.52 -0.47
C SER A 44 -16.42 4.31 -1.97
N ILE A 45 -16.63 3.08 -2.41
CA ILE A 45 -16.59 2.70 -3.82
C ILE A 45 -17.98 2.25 -4.23
N GLU A 46 -18.53 2.86 -5.28
CA GLU A 46 -19.75 2.44 -5.93
C GLU A 46 -19.43 1.97 -7.35
N ARG A 47 -19.75 0.72 -7.66
CA ARG A 47 -19.57 0.18 -9.02
C ARG A 47 -20.85 0.23 -9.82
N ASP A 48 -20.71 0.71 -11.06
CA ASP A 48 -21.78 0.73 -12.06
C ASP A 48 -22.11 -0.68 -12.59
N ALA A 49 -22.96 -0.78 -13.62
CA ALA A 49 -23.31 -2.07 -14.22
C ALA A 49 -22.20 -2.67 -15.11
N LEU A 50 -21.24 -1.85 -15.55
CA LEU A 50 -20.11 -2.25 -16.40
C LEU A 50 -18.85 -2.54 -15.58
N GLY A 51 -18.90 -2.34 -14.26
CA GLY A 51 -17.81 -2.57 -13.32
C GLY A 51 -16.92 -1.34 -13.05
N VAL A 52 -17.23 -0.17 -13.63
CA VAL A 52 -16.46 1.06 -13.44
C VAL A 52 -16.62 1.56 -12.00
N PRO A 53 -15.51 1.77 -11.26
CA PRO A 53 -15.57 2.25 -9.88
C PRO A 53 -15.72 3.77 -9.81
N HIS A 54 -16.75 4.24 -9.11
CA HIS A 54 -16.89 5.61 -8.63
C HIS A 54 -16.41 5.67 -7.17
N ILE A 55 -15.30 6.37 -6.93
CA ILE A 55 -14.65 6.44 -5.61
C ILE A 55 -14.96 7.78 -4.97
N TYR A 56 -15.31 7.74 -3.68
CA TYR A 56 -15.63 8.89 -2.85
C TYR A 56 -14.77 8.85 -1.59
N GLY A 57 -14.10 9.95 -1.27
CA GLY A 57 -13.32 10.15 -0.04
C GLY A 57 -13.44 11.60 0.43
N GLU A 58 -13.23 11.87 1.72
CA GLU A 58 -13.28 13.24 2.26
C GLU A 58 -12.01 14.03 1.94
N THR A 59 -10.86 13.35 1.90
CA THR A 59 -9.55 13.92 1.54
C THR A 59 -8.98 13.29 0.27
N ASP A 60 -8.02 13.95 -0.38
CA ASP A 60 -7.33 13.38 -1.55
C ASP A 60 -6.58 12.09 -1.18
N ALA A 61 -6.08 11.98 0.06
CA ALA A 61 -5.44 10.76 0.56
C ALA A 61 -6.43 9.60 0.66
N ASP A 62 -7.66 9.85 1.11
CA ASP A 62 -8.73 8.86 1.15
C ASP A 62 -9.15 8.42 -0.25
N MET A 63 -9.29 9.37 -1.18
CA MET A 63 -9.63 9.06 -2.57
C MET A 63 -8.52 8.23 -3.24
N ALA A 64 -7.25 8.58 -3.04
CA ALA A 64 -6.12 7.83 -3.54
C ALA A 64 -6.06 6.41 -2.96
N PHE A 65 -6.38 6.25 -1.68
CA PHE A 65 -6.51 4.94 -1.05
C PHE A 65 -7.63 4.10 -1.71
N GLY A 66 -8.80 4.70 -1.94
CA GLY A 66 -9.91 4.02 -2.60
C GLY A 66 -9.63 3.64 -4.05
N LEU A 67 -8.88 4.48 -4.78
CA LEU A 67 -8.40 4.17 -6.13
C LEU A 67 -7.45 2.98 -6.14
N ALA A 68 -6.44 2.99 -5.27
CA ALA A 68 -5.50 1.89 -5.15
C ALA A 68 -6.21 0.57 -4.79
N TYR A 69 -7.21 0.63 -3.91
CA TYR A 69 -8.00 -0.54 -3.54
C TYR A 69 -8.84 -1.07 -4.71
N ALA A 70 -9.54 -0.21 -5.44
CA ALA A 70 -10.34 -0.61 -6.60
C ALA A 70 -9.46 -1.29 -7.67
N GLN A 71 -8.27 -0.75 -7.92
CA GLN A 71 -7.33 -1.32 -8.88
C GLN A 71 -6.74 -2.66 -8.41
N ALA A 72 -6.50 -2.82 -7.12
CA ALA A 72 -6.09 -4.09 -6.54
C ALA A 72 -7.20 -5.15 -6.61
N GLU A 73 -8.48 -4.78 -6.41
CA GLU A 73 -9.60 -5.71 -6.59
C GLU A 73 -9.69 -6.25 -8.03
N ASP A 74 -9.46 -5.40 -9.04
CA ASP A 74 -9.67 -5.76 -10.44
C ASP A 74 -8.48 -6.50 -11.08
N GLY A 75 -7.26 -6.28 -10.58
CA GLY A 75 -6.04 -6.71 -11.26
C GLY A 75 -4.87 -7.01 -10.33
N TRP A 76 -5.11 -7.69 -9.20
CA TRP A 76 -4.06 -7.99 -8.23
C TRP A 76 -2.86 -8.72 -8.83
N GLU A 77 -3.08 -9.77 -9.63
CA GLU A 77 -2.01 -10.59 -10.22
C GLU A 77 -1.06 -9.73 -11.07
N ILE A 78 -1.61 -8.86 -11.91
CA ILE A 78 -0.83 -7.93 -12.75
C ILE A 78 -0.07 -6.94 -11.87
N LEU A 79 -0.71 -6.41 -10.83
CA LEU A 79 -0.08 -5.45 -9.92
C LEU A 79 1.09 -6.08 -9.18
N GLU A 80 0.90 -7.29 -8.62
CA GLU A 80 1.93 -8.03 -7.90
C GLU A 80 3.10 -8.41 -8.82
N GLU A 81 2.82 -8.91 -10.02
CA GLU A 81 3.86 -9.33 -10.97
C GLU A 81 4.68 -8.17 -11.53
N THR A 82 4.05 -7.01 -11.75
CA THR A 82 4.73 -5.85 -12.35
C THR A 82 5.52 -5.01 -11.35
N LEU A 83 5.17 -5.07 -10.06
CA LEU A 83 5.81 -4.24 -9.02
C LEU A 83 7.33 -4.43 -8.89
N PRO A 84 7.89 -5.66 -8.98
CA PRO A 84 9.34 -5.86 -8.98
C PRO A 84 10.05 -5.24 -10.19
N TYR A 85 9.40 -5.17 -11.36
CA TYR A 85 9.99 -4.57 -12.56
C TYR A 85 10.21 -3.07 -12.39
N TYR A 86 9.20 -2.35 -11.90
CA TYR A 86 9.34 -0.92 -11.61
C TYR A 86 10.34 -0.63 -10.49
N ARG A 87 10.54 -1.58 -9.57
CA ARG A 87 11.57 -1.49 -8.53
C ARG A 87 12.97 -1.82 -9.00
N GLY A 88 13.14 -2.37 -10.20
CA GLY A 88 14.42 -2.89 -10.66
C GLY A 88 14.92 -4.04 -9.79
N GLN A 89 14.01 -4.89 -9.32
CA GLN A 89 14.27 -6.08 -8.51
C GLN A 89 13.64 -7.34 -9.11
N ALA A 90 13.22 -7.30 -10.38
CA ALA A 90 12.51 -8.38 -11.05
C ALA A 90 13.37 -9.64 -11.16
N ALA A 91 14.69 -9.55 -11.30
CA ALA A 91 15.58 -10.71 -11.37
C ALA A 91 15.57 -11.56 -10.10
N ARG A 92 15.18 -10.98 -8.95
CA ARG A 92 15.03 -11.73 -7.68
C ARG A 92 13.86 -12.70 -7.71
N PHE A 93 12.84 -12.42 -8.53
CA PHE A 93 11.60 -13.19 -8.60
C PHE A 93 11.51 -14.01 -9.89
N PHE A 94 11.89 -13.43 -11.04
CA PHE A 94 11.72 -14.00 -12.37
C PHE A 94 13.02 -14.56 -12.98
N GLY A 95 14.14 -14.46 -12.26
CA GLY A 95 15.42 -15.05 -12.66
C GLY A 95 16.24 -14.19 -13.62
N ARG A 96 17.21 -14.81 -14.29
CA ARG A 96 18.27 -14.09 -15.04
C ARG A 96 17.73 -13.23 -16.18
N ASP A 97 16.63 -13.64 -16.81
CA ASP A 97 16.09 -12.93 -17.98
C ASP A 97 15.59 -11.52 -17.64
N ALA A 98 15.16 -11.31 -16.39
CA ALA A 98 14.75 -10.00 -15.90
C ALA A 98 15.93 -9.09 -15.46
N ALA A 99 17.17 -9.61 -15.43
CA ALA A 99 18.34 -8.85 -15.00
C ALA A 99 18.69 -7.69 -15.94
N ALA A 100 18.39 -7.82 -17.23
CA ALA A 100 18.59 -6.74 -18.18
C ALA A 100 17.70 -5.52 -17.85
N THR A 101 16.43 -5.77 -17.49
CA THR A 101 15.49 -4.72 -17.09
C THR A 101 15.90 -4.08 -15.77
N ASP A 102 16.31 -4.89 -14.79
CA ASP A 102 16.83 -4.38 -13.52
C ASP A 102 18.04 -3.47 -13.73
N TYR A 103 18.98 -3.88 -14.59
CA TYR A 103 20.14 -3.07 -14.94
C TYR A 103 19.74 -1.73 -15.58
N LEU A 104 18.77 -1.73 -16.50
CA LEU A 104 18.29 -0.49 -17.11
C LEU A 104 17.70 0.49 -16.09
N VAL A 105 16.90 -0.02 -15.14
CA VAL A 105 16.30 0.81 -14.08
C VAL A 105 17.38 1.47 -13.21
N GLN A 106 18.43 0.71 -12.86
CA GLN A 106 19.55 1.22 -12.09
C GLN A 106 20.43 2.19 -12.90
N TRP A 107 20.70 1.86 -14.17
CA TRP A 107 21.53 2.67 -15.07
C TRP A 107 20.92 4.05 -15.36
N LEU A 108 19.59 4.11 -15.48
CA LEU A 108 18.87 5.37 -15.68
C LEU A 108 18.76 6.22 -14.40
N GLY A 109 19.17 5.70 -13.24
CA GLY A 109 19.20 6.46 -11.99
C GLY A 109 17.83 6.89 -11.47
N PHE A 110 16.75 6.18 -11.83
CA PHE A 110 15.37 6.58 -11.47
C PHE A 110 15.19 6.81 -9.96
N TRP A 111 15.75 5.93 -9.13
CA TRP A 111 15.63 6.03 -7.67
C TRP A 111 16.42 7.19 -7.09
N GLU A 112 17.52 7.60 -7.72
CA GLU A 112 18.32 8.76 -7.29
C GLU A 112 17.53 10.05 -7.56
N VAL A 113 16.95 10.18 -8.75
CA VAL A 113 16.11 11.32 -9.13
C VAL A 113 14.86 11.41 -8.25
N ILE A 114 14.17 10.28 -8.03
CA ILE A 114 13.01 10.26 -7.12
C ILE A 114 13.45 10.71 -5.73
N ALA A 115 14.55 10.17 -5.19
CA ALA A 115 15.00 10.53 -3.84
C ALA A 115 15.41 12.00 -3.71
N SER A 116 15.98 12.63 -4.75
CA SER A 116 16.35 14.04 -4.70
C SER A 116 15.17 14.98 -4.89
N ASP A 117 14.22 14.60 -5.74
CA ASP A 117 13.26 15.55 -6.30
C ASP A 117 11.84 15.37 -5.73
N TYR A 118 11.53 14.24 -5.08
CA TYR A 118 10.17 13.89 -4.63
C TYR A 118 9.54 14.98 -3.76
N ASP A 119 10.23 15.41 -2.70
CA ASP A 119 9.69 16.40 -1.77
C ASP A 119 9.66 17.84 -2.33
N THR A 120 10.41 18.11 -3.40
CA THR A 120 10.58 19.47 -3.93
C THR A 120 9.74 19.75 -5.18
N LEU A 121 9.56 18.75 -6.05
CA LEU A 121 8.79 18.90 -7.27
C LEU A 121 7.29 18.63 -7.08
N LEU A 122 6.92 17.84 -6.08
CA LEU A 122 5.53 17.64 -5.71
C LEU A 122 5.05 18.87 -4.94
N LYS A 123 4.04 19.55 -5.47
CA LYS A 123 3.37 20.63 -4.74
C LYS A 123 2.35 19.99 -3.80
N PRO A 124 2.34 20.32 -2.49
CA PRO A 124 1.16 20.02 -1.69
C PRO A 124 -0.01 20.82 -2.25
N GLU A 125 -1.13 20.12 -2.48
CA GLU A 125 -2.43 20.68 -2.89
C GLU A 125 -2.95 21.69 -1.84
#